data_AF-A0A7Y6MH50-F1
#
_entry.id   AF-A0A7Y6MH50-F1
#
_cell.length_a   1.000
_cell.length_b   1.000
_cell.length_c   1.000
_cell.angle_alpha   90.00
_cell.angle_beta   90.00
_cell.angle_gamma   90.00
#
_symmetry.space_group_name_H-M   'P 1'
#
loop_
_entity.id
_entity.type
_entity.pdbx_description
1 polymer ?
#
loop_
_entity_poly.entity_id
_entity_poly.type
_entity_poly.pdbx_seq_one_letter_code
_entity_poly.pdbx_strand_id
1 'polypeptide(L)'
;MDGSPEDGCARRIVVGRAGELPPWLLDGMFRLRHAVFHERLRWDVDSRDGRERDRFDDCDPVYVISYAEAGRKVTGCCRLLRTDGPYMLRDVFPEALRGVPAPRDPAVWEASRLATDRPWSGAVATGLGSLARALVREVFGWVDRHGDTVVAFSSVDLEHGLNAMGVPTRRFGDGGATRLDGLVCSAYAMSTAAFLRGAHPARKDPPHCPLARE
;
A
#
# COMPACT_ATOMS: atom_id res chain seq x y z
N MET A 1 -24.72 -23.43 -23.63
CA MET A 1 -25.11 -22.43 -22.63
C MET A 1 -24.25 -22.63 -21.41
N ASP A 2 -23.10 -21.98 -21.42
CA ASP A 2 -22.32 -21.65 -20.25
C ASP A 2 -21.71 -20.31 -20.65
N GLY A 3 -22.37 -19.26 -20.19
CA GLY A 3 -21.93 -17.87 -20.31
C GLY A 3 -21.78 -17.39 -18.90
N SER A 4 -20.58 -17.56 -18.35
CA SER A 4 -20.21 -17.01 -17.05
C SER A 4 -20.18 -15.48 -17.16
N PRO A 5 -21.05 -14.73 -16.45
CA PRO A 5 -21.00 -13.28 -16.43
C PRO A 5 -20.14 -12.84 -15.25
N GLU A 6 -18.81 -12.92 -15.37
CA GLU A 6 -17.93 -12.29 -14.40
C GLU A 6 -17.30 -11.02 -14.99
N ASP A 7 -17.67 -9.90 -14.36
CA ASP A 7 -16.90 -8.67 -14.20
C ASP A 7 -16.85 -7.65 -15.37
N GLY A 8 -18.03 -7.08 -15.66
CA GLY A 8 -18.18 -5.79 -16.35
C GLY A 8 -18.04 -4.54 -15.44
N CYS A 9 -17.58 -4.68 -14.19
CA CYS A 9 -17.39 -3.52 -13.31
C CYS A 9 -16.02 -2.88 -13.55
N ALA A 10 -16.00 -1.72 -14.22
CA ALA A 10 -14.78 -0.95 -14.40
C ALA A 10 -14.15 -0.61 -13.04
N ARG A 11 -12.94 -1.11 -12.81
CA ARG A 11 -12.13 -0.79 -11.63
C ARG A 11 -11.35 0.49 -11.91
N ARG A 12 -11.39 1.44 -10.97
CA ARG A 12 -10.61 2.67 -11.01
C ARG A 12 -9.64 2.71 -9.83
N ILE A 13 -8.48 3.33 -10.04
CA ILE A 13 -7.53 3.66 -8.99
C ILE A 13 -7.35 5.18 -9.02
N VAL A 14 -7.39 5.79 -7.85
CA VAL A 14 -7.09 7.22 -7.67
C VAL A 14 -5.96 7.38 -6.67
N VAL A 15 -5.14 8.40 -6.90
CA VAL A 15 -4.08 8.80 -5.97
C VAL A 15 -4.27 10.27 -5.65
N GLY A 16 -4.27 10.61 -4.37
CA GLY A 16 -4.45 12.00 -3.95
C GLY A 16 -4.20 12.19 -2.46
N ARG A 17 -4.05 13.46 -2.06
CA ARG A 17 -3.97 13.81 -0.64
C ARG A 17 -5.31 13.58 0.03
N ALA A 18 -5.31 13.27 1.32
CA ALA A 18 -6.54 13.04 2.07
C ALA A 18 -7.59 14.15 1.87
N GLY A 19 -7.18 15.43 1.90
CA GLY A 19 -8.08 16.58 1.73
C GLY A 19 -8.64 16.75 0.31
N GLU A 20 -8.11 16.05 -0.68
CA GLU A 20 -8.52 16.16 -2.09
C GLU A 20 -9.46 15.02 -2.53
N LEU A 21 -9.61 14.00 -1.68
CA LEU A 21 -10.37 12.79 -2.01
C LEU A 21 -11.83 12.91 -1.53
N PRO A 22 -12.80 12.39 -2.31
CA PRO A 22 -14.20 12.44 -1.91
C PRO A 22 -14.46 11.76 -0.55
N PRO A 23 -15.32 12.32 0.32
CA PRO A 23 -15.58 11.76 1.65
C PRO A 23 -16.00 10.28 1.65
N TRP A 24 -16.84 9.87 0.68
CA TRP A 24 -17.28 8.49 0.56
C TRP A 24 -16.14 7.51 0.28
N LEU A 25 -15.10 7.97 -0.42
CA LEU A 25 -13.95 7.15 -0.79
C LEU A 25 -13.02 6.96 0.41
N LEU A 26 -12.79 8.02 1.18
CA LEU A 26 -12.06 7.96 2.44
C LEU A 26 -12.78 7.05 3.46
N ASP A 27 -14.09 7.21 3.61
CA ASP A 27 -14.91 6.36 4.49
C ASP A 27 -14.81 4.88 4.08
N GLY A 28 -14.99 4.60 2.79
CA GLY A 28 -14.87 3.25 2.25
C GLY A 28 -13.48 2.65 2.45
N MET A 29 -12.42 3.46 2.35
CA MET A 29 -11.05 3.03 2.64
C MET A 29 -10.85 2.69 4.12
N PHE A 30 -11.30 3.52 5.05
CA PHE A 30 -11.19 3.20 6.49
C PHE A 30 -11.99 1.95 6.87
N ARG A 31 -13.15 1.72 6.23
CA ARG A 31 -13.93 0.49 6.39
C ARG A 31 -13.23 -0.74 5.81
N LEU A 32 -12.61 -0.61 4.63
CA LEU A 32 -11.79 -1.68 4.08
C LEU A 32 -10.63 -2.02 5.03
N ARG A 33 -9.95 -1.01 5.55
CA ARG A 33 -8.86 -1.18 6.51
C ARG A 33 -9.32 -1.89 7.78
N HIS A 34 -10.50 -1.55 8.32
CA HIS A 34 -11.11 -2.29 9.42
C HIS A 34 -11.32 -3.77 9.07
N ALA A 35 -11.97 -4.06 7.96
CA ALA A 35 -12.24 -5.44 7.55
C ALA A 35 -10.94 -6.25 7.35
N VAL A 36 -9.89 -5.62 6.85
CA VAL A 36 -8.60 -6.29 6.62
C VAL A 36 -7.79 -6.42 7.91
N PHE A 37 -7.46 -5.32 8.57
CA PHE A 37 -6.50 -5.31 9.68
C PHE A 37 -7.13 -5.77 11.00
N HIS A 38 -8.36 -5.34 11.29
CA HIS A 38 -9.04 -5.70 12.54
C HIS A 38 -9.78 -7.04 12.42
N GLU A 39 -10.69 -7.20 11.46
CA GLU A 39 -11.52 -8.42 11.41
C GLU A 39 -10.76 -9.63 10.89
N ARG A 40 -10.12 -9.51 9.71
CA ARG A 40 -9.47 -10.65 9.03
C ARG A 40 -8.11 -11.01 9.63
N LEU A 41 -7.24 -10.01 9.81
CA LEU A 41 -5.87 -10.23 10.30
C LEU A 41 -5.78 -10.22 11.84
N ARG A 42 -6.81 -9.71 12.53
CA ARG A 42 -6.87 -9.65 14.00
C ARG A 42 -5.69 -8.94 14.63
N TRP A 43 -5.18 -7.90 13.96
CA TRP A 43 -4.15 -7.05 14.52
C TRP A 43 -4.75 -6.14 15.59
N ASP A 44 -3.94 -5.81 16.59
CA ASP A 44 -4.28 -4.78 17.57
C ASP A 44 -4.12 -3.41 16.93
N VAL A 45 -5.21 -2.87 16.38
CA VAL A 45 -5.25 -1.59 15.65
C VAL A 45 -6.38 -0.72 16.17
N ASP A 46 -6.17 0.59 16.10
CA ASP A 46 -7.21 1.58 16.44
C ASP A 46 -8.38 1.48 15.46
N SER A 47 -9.44 0.83 15.92
CA SER A 47 -10.66 0.70 15.14
C SER A 47 -11.91 1.05 15.95
N ARG A 48 -12.73 1.94 15.37
CA ARG A 48 -13.96 2.45 15.98
C ARG A 48 -15.06 2.56 14.92
N ASP A 49 -16.28 2.16 15.26
CA ASP A 49 -17.45 2.21 14.38
C ASP A 49 -17.22 1.61 12.98
N GLY A 50 -16.51 0.47 12.94
CA GLY A 50 -16.18 -0.25 11.71
C GLY A 50 -15.16 0.46 10.80
N ARG A 51 -14.34 1.35 11.34
CA ARG A 51 -13.30 2.10 10.63
C ARG A 51 -11.97 1.93 11.34
N GLU A 52 -10.91 1.59 10.62
CA GLU A 52 -9.54 1.60 11.16
C GLU A 52 -8.87 2.89 10.72
N ARG A 53 -8.42 3.68 11.71
CA ARG A 53 -7.76 4.97 11.52
C ARG A 53 -6.80 5.19 12.68
N ASP A 54 -5.57 5.60 12.38
CA ASP A 54 -4.55 5.91 13.36
C ASP A 54 -4.14 7.39 13.29
N ARG A 55 -3.25 7.83 14.19
CA ARG A 55 -2.77 9.22 14.23
C ARG A 55 -2.01 9.68 12.98
N PHE A 56 -1.50 8.76 12.17
CA PHE A 56 -0.77 9.10 10.94
C PHE A 56 -1.72 9.46 9.80
N ASP A 57 -3.00 9.10 9.91
CA ASP A 57 -4.02 9.54 8.96
C ASP A 57 -4.27 11.06 9.02
N ASP A 58 -3.76 11.74 10.05
CA ASP A 58 -3.77 13.19 10.24
C ASP A 58 -2.46 13.89 9.82
N CYS A 59 -1.48 13.13 9.34
CA CYS A 59 -0.12 13.62 9.05
C CYS A 59 0.09 13.94 7.55
N ASP A 60 -0.88 14.59 6.91
CA ASP A 60 -0.91 14.88 5.45
C ASP A 60 -0.64 13.64 4.57
N PRO A 61 -1.38 12.53 4.74
CA PRO A 61 -1.16 11.34 3.94
C PRO A 61 -1.64 11.52 2.51
N VAL A 62 -0.95 10.83 1.61
CA VAL A 62 -1.45 10.51 0.27
C VAL A 62 -2.02 9.11 0.30
N TYR A 63 -3.19 8.90 -0.28
CA TYR A 63 -3.78 7.58 -0.42
C TYR A 63 -3.82 7.16 -1.89
N VAL A 64 -3.49 5.89 -2.12
CA VAL A 64 -3.77 5.17 -3.36
C VAL A 64 -4.98 4.29 -3.09
N ILE A 65 -6.12 4.55 -3.74
CA ILE A 65 -7.37 3.85 -3.47
C ILE A 65 -7.95 3.27 -4.76
N SER A 66 -8.19 1.96 -4.74
CA SER A 66 -8.92 1.24 -5.79
C SER A 66 -10.39 1.08 -5.40
N TYR A 67 -11.29 1.31 -6.35
CA TYR A 67 -12.72 1.08 -6.16
C TYR A 67 -13.39 0.53 -7.43
N ALA A 68 -14.46 -0.22 -7.22
CA ALA A 68 -15.40 -0.64 -8.24
C ALA A 68 -16.37 0.52 -8.54
N GLU A 69 -16.42 0.96 -9.81
CA GLU A 69 -17.24 2.09 -10.22
C GLU A 69 -18.73 1.82 -9.98
N ALA A 70 -19.19 0.61 -10.32
CA ALA A 70 -20.52 0.16 -9.96
C ALA A 70 -20.60 -0.05 -8.44
N GLY A 71 -21.50 0.68 -7.79
CA GLY A 71 -21.75 0.57 -6.35
C GLY A 71 -20.74 1.29 -5.46
N ARG A 72 -19.78 2.05 -6.02
CA ARG A 72 -18.81 2.87 -5.26
C ARG A 72 -18.10 2.09 -4.14
N LYS A 73 -17.76 0.83 -4.40
CA LYS A 73 -17.16 -0.06 -3.40
C LYS A 73 -15.64 0.02 -3.45
N VAL A 74 -15.01 0.43 -2.35
CA VAL A 74 -13.54 0.38 -2.22
C VAL A 74 -13.08 -1.08 -2.17
N THR A 75 -12.11 -1.42 -3.01
CA THR A 75 -11.57 -2.78 -3.20
C THR A 75 -10.12 -2.91 -2.77
N GLY A 76 -9.39 -1.79 -2.69
CA GLY A 76 -7.99 -1.81 -2.25
C GLY A 76 -7.50 -0.42 -1.83
N CYS A 77 -6.48 -0.37 -0.99
CA CYS A 77 -5.81 0.88 -0.65
C CYS A 77 -4.35 0.70 -0.23
N CYS A 78 -3.60 1.80 -0.24
CA CYS A 78 -2.29 1.97 0.39
C CYS A 78 -2.14 3.44 0.83
N ARG A 79 -1.42 3.68 1.92
CA ARG A 79 -1.10 5.00 2.45
C ARG A 79 0.36 5.35 2.19
N LEU A 80 0.62 6.60 1.84
CA LEU A 80 1.94 7.19 1.68
C LEU A 80 2.14 8.37 2.63
N LEU A 81 3.28 8.41 3.31
CA LEU A 81 3.70 9.49 4.20
C LEU A 81 5.14 9.90 3.89
N ARG A 82 5.46 11.19 3.95
CA ARG A 82 6.84 11.65 3.79
C ARG A 82 7.66 11.38 5.06
N THR A 83 8.91 10.95 4.90
CA THR A 83 9.75 10.61 6.05
C THR A 83 10.34 11.83 6.78
N ASP A 84 10.23 13.04 6.20
CA ASP A 84 10.53 14.30 6.89
C ASP A 84 9.41 14.73 7.87
N GLY A 85 8.28 14.02 7.90
CA GLY A 85 7.19 14.13 8.89
C GLY A 85 7.04 12.90 9.80
N PRO A 86 5.92 12.75 10.52
CA PRO A 86 5.54 11.52 11.24
C PRO A 86 5.26 10.33 10.32
N TYR A 87 5.80 9.16 10.65
CA TYR A 87 5.53 7.90 9.93
C TYR A 87 5.77 6.68 10.82
N MET A 88 5.22 5.52 10.45
CA MET A 88 5.13 4.35 11.34
C MET A 88 6.48 3.68 11.60
N LEU A 89 7.29 3.45 10.58
CA LEU A 89 8.56 2.72 10.72
C LEU A 89 9.49 3.41 11.73
N ARG A 90 9.50 4.75 11.81
CA ARG A 90 10.24 5.47 12.85
C ARG A 90 9.51 5.49 14.19
N ASP A 91 8.22 5.81 14.19
CA ASP A 91 7.54 6.18 15.43
C ASP A 91 6.82 5.01 16.12
N VAL A 92 6.70 3.86 15.47
CA VAL A 92 6.02 2.64 15.98
C VAL A 92 6.95 1.43 15.95
N PHE A 93 7.76 1.28 14.91
CA PHE A 93 8.65 0.11 14.72
C PHE A 93 10.14 0.46 14.61
N PRO A 94 10.69 1.38 15.44
CA PRO A 94 12.09 1.81 15.30
C PRO A 94 13.09 0.67 15.45
N GLU A 95 12.76 -0.37 16.22
CA GLU A 95 13.59 -1.56 16.39
C GLU A 95 13.78 -2.35 15.08
N ALA A 96 12.84 -2.25 14.15
CA ALA A 96 12.96 -2.87 12.82
C ALA A 96 14.05 -2.21 11.95
N LEU A 97 14.51 -1.01 12.32
CA LEU A 97 15.66 -0.36 11.68
C LEU A 97 17.01 -0.93 12.15
N ARG A 98 17.03 -1.80 13.17
CA ARG A 98 18.25 -2.54 13.57
C ARG A 98 19.46 -1.63 13.84
N GLY A 99 19.22 -0.51 14.53
CA GLY A 99 20.25 0.43 14.94
C GLY A 99 20.70 1.44 13.88
N VAL A 100 20.19 1.37 12.65
CA VAL A 100 20.45 2.44 11.67
C VAL A 100 19.48 3.61 11.87
N PRO A 101 19.89 4.85 11.58
CA PRO A 101 19.00 6.00 11.67
C PRO A 101 17.77 5.84 10.77
N ALA A 102 16.61 6.20 11.31
CA ALA A 102 15.38 6.26 10.54
C ALA A 102 15.50 7.33 9.42
N PRO A 103 15.08 7.04 8.18
CA PRO A 103 15.08 8.03 7.12
C PRO A 103 14.35 9.32 7.53
N ARG A 104 14.90 10.47 7.14
CA ARG A 104 14.27 11.77 7.33
C ARG A 104 14.62 12.64 6.14
N ASP A 105 13.92 12.40 5.04
CA ASP A 105 14.23 13.02 3.76
C ASP A 105 12.92 13.32 3.00
N PRO A 106 12.75 14.55 2.47
CA PRO A 106 11.58 14.91 1.67
C PRO A 106 11.39 14.05 0.41
N ALA A 107 12.44 13.42 -0.13
CA ALA A 107 12.39 12.52 -1.29
C ALA A 107 12.05 11.06 -0.92
N VAL A 108 12.04 10.72 0.37
CA VAL A 108 11.78 9.36 0.84
C VAL A 108 10.39 9.29 1.46
N TRP A 109 9.58 8.34 1.00
CA TRP A 109 8.19 8.13 1.41
C TRP A 109 8.00 6.76 2.04
N GLU A 110 7.28 6.68 3.17
CA GLU A 110 6.79 5.43 3.72
C GLU A 110 5.52 4.97 2.98
N ALA A 111 5.49 3.72 2.53
CA ALA A 111 4.26 3.01 2.17
C ALA A 111 3.77 2.13 3.33
N SER A 112 2.55 2.36 3.79
CA SER A 112 1.90 1.59 4.85
C SER A 112 0.44 1.26 4.50
N ARG A 113 -0.23 0.44 5.33
CA ARG A 113 -1.66 0.09 5.18
C ARG A 113 -2.06 -0.45 3.80
N LEU A 114 -1.22 -1.27 3.17
CA LEU A 114 -1.61 -2.00 1.95
C LEU A 114 -2.72 -3.02 2.29
N ALA A 115 -3.92 -2.81 1.75
CA ALA A 115 -5.09 -3.66 2.00
C ALA A 115 -5.86 -3.94 0.71
N THR A 116 -6.37 -5.17 0.57
CA THR A 116 -7.27 -5.57 -0.52
C THR A 116 -8.48 -6.33 0.03
N ASP A 117 -9.64 -6.13 -0.59
CA ASP A 117 -10.90 -6.76 -0.20
C ASP A 117 -10.84 -8.29 -0.33
N ARG A 118 -10.12 -8.80 -1.33
CA ARG A 118 -9.81 -10.22 -1.45
C ARG A 118 -8.59 -10.59 -0.60
N PRO A 119 -8.63 -11.74 0.11
CA PRO A 119 -7.46 -12.23 0.84
C PRO A 119 -6.33 -12.54 -0.13
N TRP A 120 -5.09 -12.41 0.35
CA TRP A 120 -3.95 -12.91 -0.38
C TRP A 120 -4.01 -14.44 -0.36
N SER A 121 -4.22 -15.07 -1.52
CA SER A 121 -4.17 -16.54 -1.59
C SER A 121 -2.73 -17.01 -1.37
N GLY A 122 -2.43 -17.52 -0.17
CA GLY A 122 -1.16 -18.16 0.16
C GLY A 122 -0.88 -19.48 -0.60
N ALA A 123 -1.67 -19.80 -1.62
CA ALA A 123 -1.62 -21.05 -2.37
C ALA A 123 -0.91 -20.94 -3.73
N VAL A 124 -0.39 -19.77 -4.11
CA VAL A 124 0.28 -19.63 -5.41
C VAL A 124 1.69 -19.13 -5.23
N ALA A 125 2.63 -19.93 -5.71
CA ALA A 125 4.04 -19.62 -5.92
C ALA A 125 4.28 -18.44 -6.91
N THR A 126 3.34 -17.49 -7.03
CA THR A 126 3.31 -16.43 -8.04
C THR A 126 2.94 -15.05 -7.44
N GLY A 127 3.64 -14.62 -6.39
CA GLY A 127 3.71 -13.21 -5.98
C GLY A 127 2.38 -12.51 -5.61
N LEU A 128 2.40 -11.18 -5.72
CA LEU A 128 1.27 -10.29 -5.40
C LEU A 128 0.09 -10.48 -6.37
N GLY A 129 -1.14 -10.49 -5.83
CA GLY A 129 -2.37 -10.49 -6.64
C GLY A 129 -2.51 -9.26 -7.53
N SER A 130 -3.24 -9.36 -8.65
CA SER A 130 -3.30 -8.32 -9.69
C SER A 130 -3.67 -6.92 -9.17
N LEU A 131 -4.60 -6.84 -8.22
CA LEU A 131 -4.98 -5.59 -7.58
C LEU A 131 -3.84 -4.99 -6.75
N ALA A 132 -3.20 -5.78 -5.90
CA ALA A 132 -2.08 -5.31 -5.10
C ALA A 132 -0.90 -4.84 -5.98
N ARG A 133 -0.63 -5.53 -7.09
CA ARG A 133 0.37 -5.07 -8.08
C ARG A 133 0.03 -3.73 -8.71
N ALA A 134 -1.25 -3.50 -9.02
CA ALA A 134 -1.70 -2.22 -9.55
C ALA A 134 -1.57 -1.09 -8.51
N LEU A 135 -1.95 -1.34 -7.25
CA LEU A 135 -1.76 -0.39 -6.15
C LEU A 135 -0.28 -0.05 -5.95
N VAL A 136 0.60 -1.07 -5.97
CA VAL A 136 2.05 -0.86 -5.86
C VAL A 136 2.57 -0.02 -7.03
N ARG A 137 2.13 -0.27 -8.27
CA ARG A 137 2.51 0.57 -9.42
C ARG A 137 2.14 2.04 -9.20
N GLU A 138 0.93 2.31 -8.71
CA GLU A 138 0.49 3.68 -8.43
C GLU A 138 1.26 4.33 -7.26
N VAL A 139 1.60 3.55 -6.23
CA VAL A 139 2.50 4.00 -5.15
C VAL A 139 3.84 4.48 -5.72
N PHE A 140 4.48 3.63 -6.52
CA PHE A 140 5.78 3.95 -7.11
C PHE A 140 5.69 5.11 -8.10
N GLY A 141 4.65 5.17 -8.92
CA GLY A 141 4.43 6.27 -9.85
C GLY A 141 4.18 7.60 -9.15
N TRP A 142 3.48 7.61 -8.01
CA TRP A 142 3.34 8.82 -7.20
C TRP A 142 4.67 9.26 -6.62
N VAL A 143 5.40 8.34 -5.97
CA VAL A 143 6.66 8.69 -5.30
C VAL A 143 7.72 9.13 -6.31
N ASP A 144 7.79 8.53 -7.49
CA ASP A 144 8.74 8.93 -8.54
C ASP A 144 8.56 10.39 -9.00
N ARG A 145 7.33 10.91 -8.94
CA ARG A 145 7.05 12.32 -9.27
C ARG A 145 7.35 13.29 -8.14
N HIS A 146 7.52 12.81 -6.91
CA HIS A 146 7.62 13.63 -5.69
C HIS A 146 8.81 13.27 -4.78
N GLY A 147 9.70 12.39 -5.25
CA GLY A 147 10.74 11.73 -4.48
C GLY A 147 11.41 10.63 -5.30
N ASP A 148 12.12 9.72 -4.65
CA ASP A 148 12.90 8.68 -5.35
C ASP A 148 12.93 7.31 -4.64
N THR A 149 12.42 7.25 -3.41
CA THR A 149 12.58 6.08 -2.55
C THR A 149 11.30 5.81 -1.76
N VAL A 150 10.89 4.54 -1.78
CA VAL A 150 9.82 4.01 -0.93
C VAL A 150 10.44 3.19 0.20
N VAL A 151 10.04 3.44 1.43
CA VAL A 151 10.35 2.58 2.59
C VAL A 151 9.09 1.91 3.08
N ALA A 152 9.21 0.68 3.57
CA ALA A 152 8.07 -0.06 4.10
C ALA A 152 8.51 -0.96 5.27
N PHE A 153 7.56 -1.20 6.19
CA PHE A 153 7.62 -2.28 7.16
C PHE A 153 6.42 -3.19 6.92
N SER A 154 6.67 -4.43 6.53
CA SER A 154 5.61 -5.36 6.15
C SER A 154 6.00 -6.81 6.44
N SER A 155 5.06 -7.74 6.24
CA SER A 155 5.41 -9.16 6.21
C SER A 155 6.49 -9.46 5.16
N VAL A 156 7.30 -10.48 5.44
CA VAL A 156 8.32 -10.98 4.50
C VAL A 156 7.68 -11.55 3.23
N ASP A 157 6.45 -12.07 3.33
CA ASP A 157 5.69 -12.50 2.15
C ASP A 157 5.39 -11.33 1.19
N LEU A 158 5.06 -10.15 1.74
CA LEU A 158 4.93 -8.91 0.97
C LEU A 158 6.22 -8.55 0.26
N GLU A 159 7.33 -8.56 1.00
CA GLU A 159 8.65 -8.27 0.45
C GLU A 159 9.05 -9.27 -0.67
N HIS A 160 8.83 -10.57 -0.47
CA HIS A 160 9.10 -11.57 -1.50
C HIS A 160 8.21 -11.37 -2.73
N GLY A 161 6.93 -11.04 -2.52
CA GLY A 161 6.01 -10.69 -3.60
C GLY A 161 6.48 -9.47 -4.40
N LEU A 162 7.06 -8.46 -3.74
CA LEU A 162 7.69 -7.30 -4.38
C LEU A 162 8.95 -7.69 -5.17
N ASN A 163 9.87 -8.46 -4.58
CA ASN A 163 11.06 -8.94 -5.27
C ASN A 163 10.71 -9.77 -6.52
N ALA A 164 9.67 -10.61 -6.43
CA ALA A 164 9.18 -11.40 -7.57
C ALA A 164 8.60 -10.54 -8.72
N MET A 165 8.22 -9.29 -8.45
CA MET A 165 7.86 -8.30 -9.48
C MET A 165 9.06 -7.56 -10.06
N GLY A 166 10.28 -7.89 -9.65
CA GLY A 166 11.50 -7.18 -10.06
C GLY A 166 11.74 -5.89 -9.27
N VAL A 167 11.13 -5.73 -8.08
CA VAL A 167 11.41 -4.59 -7.19
C VAL A 167 12.57 -4.97 -6.26
N PRO A 168 13.81 -4.48 -6.48
CA PRO A 168 14.90 -4.79 -5.58
C PRO A 168 14.64 -4.14 -4.21
N THR A 169 14.52 -4.96 -3.17
CA THR A 169 14.41 -4.49 -1.79
C THR A 169 15.79 -4.46 -1.13
N ARG A 170 16.05 -3.42 -0.34
CA ARG A 170 17.22 -3.33 0.54
C ARG A 170 16.76 -3.20 1.98
N ARG A 171 16.87 -4.29 2.76
CA ARG A 171 16.52 -4.27 4.18
C ARG A 171 17.44 -3.35 4.99
N PHE A 172 16.92 -2.78 6.07
CA PHE A 172 17.68 -1.91 6.97
C PHE A 172 18.60 -2.71 7.91
N GLY A 173 19.66 -2.03 8.38
CA GLY A 173 20.68 -2.58 9.30
C GLY A 173 21.30 -3.89 8.82
N ASP A 174 21.23 -4.93 9.65
CA ASP A 174 21.78 -6.26 9.37
C ASP A 174 20.93 -7.11 8.40
N GLY A 175 19.79 -6.59 7.93
CA GLY A 175 18.87 -7.27 7.04
C GLY A 175 17.96 -8.31 7.72
N GLY A 176 17.98 -8.38 9.06
CA GLY A 176 17.18 -9.30 9.85
C GLY A 176 15.69 -8.95 9.85
N ALA A 177 14.85 -9.99 9.80
CA ALA A 177 13.41 -9.85 9.97
C ALA A 177 13.01 -9.75 11.47
N THR A 178 11.98 -8.97 11.77
CA THR A 178 11.38 -8.79 13.09
C THR A 178 10.12 -9.64 13.22
N ARG A 179 9.94 -10.35 14.34
CA ARG A 179 8.71 -11.09 14.61
C ARG A 179 7.74 -10.20 15.38
N LEU A 180 6.51 -10.08 14.88
CA LEU A 180 5.44 -9.26 15.47
C LEU A 180 4.14 -10.08 15.44
N ASP A 181 3.63 -10.46 16.61
CA ASP A 181 2.37 -11.20 16.80
C ASP A 181 2.17 -12.40 15.85
N GLY A 182 3.24 -13.20 15.68
CA GLY A 182 3.24 -14.40 14.83
C GLY A 182 3.54 -14.13 13.35
N LEU A 183 3.59 -12.87 12.92
CA LEU A 183 4.08 -12.48 11.61
C LEU A 183 5.60 -12.27 11.63
N VAL A 184 6.24 -12.59 10.53
CA VAL A 184 7.65 -12.25 10.29
C VAL A 184 7.67 -11.08 9.31
N CYS A 185 8.18 -9.95 9.77
CA CYS A 185 8.17 -8.68 9.06
C CYS A 185 9.59 -8.19 8.78
N SER A 186 9.77 -7.38 7.75
CA SER A 186 11.04 -6.75 7.40
C SER A 186 10.83 -5.27 7.13
N ALA A 187 11.82 -4.46 7.52
CA ALA A 187 11.91 -3.06 7.14
C ALA A 187 12.88 -2.95 5.96
N TYR A 188 12.47 -2.30 4.87
CA TYR A 188 13.28 -2.19 3.67
C TYR A 188 13.01 -0.91 2.88
N ALA A 189 13.98 -0.52 2.06
CA ALA A 189 13.91 0.58 1.10
C ALA A 189 13.91 0.04 -0.34
N MET A 190 13.25 0.77 -1.24
CA MET A 190 13.12 0.47 -2.66
C MET A 190 13.27 1.75 -3.47
N SER A 191 14.10 1.73 -4.50
CA SER A 191 14.26 2.87 -5.42
C SER A 191 13.13 2.88 -6.46
N THR A 192 12.49 4.03 -6.68
CA THR A 192 11.47 4.17 -7.73
C THR A 192 12.06 3.98 -9.12
N ALA A 193 13.23 4.54 -9.36
CA ALA A 193 13.92 4.40 -10.63
C ALA A 193 14.30 2.93 -10.91
N ALA A 194 14.71 2.16 -9.89
CA ALA A 194 14.98 0.73 -10.06
C ALA A 194 13.69 -0.06 -10.37
N PHE A 195 12.60 0.26 -9.70
CA PHE A 195 11.28 -0.33 -9.98
C PHE A 195 10.83 -0.05 -11.41
N LEU A 196 10.86 1.21 -11.86
CA LEU A 196 10.38 1.60 -13.18
C LEU A 196 11.25 1.05 -14.33
N ARG A 197 12.54 0.82 -14.09
CA ARG A 197 13.42 0.13 -15.06
C ARG A 197 13.21 -1.38 -15.11
N GLY A 198 12.89 -2.01 -13.97
CA GLY A 198 12.67 -3.46 -13.85
C GLY A 198 11.24 -3.91 -14.17
N ALA A 199 10.26 -3.01 -14.03
CA ALA A 199 8.87 -3.26 -14.35
C ALA A 199 8.69 -3.40 -15.87
N HIS A 200 8.73 -4.64 -16.37
CA HIS A 200 8.27 -4.94 -17.72
C HIS A 200 6.83 -4.40 -17.88
N PRO A 201 6.46 -3.74 -19.00
CA PRO A 201 5.15 -3.12 -19.14
C PRO A 201 4.06 -4.17 -18.92
N ALA A 202 3.28 -3.98 -17.85
CA ALA A 202 2.04 -4.70 -17.70
C ALA A 202 1.16 -4.36 -18.92
N ARG A 203 0.55 -5.38 -19.53
CA ARG A 203 -0.48 -5.19 -20.58
C ARG A 203 -1.44 -4.08 -20.13
N LYS A 204 -1.54 -3.03 -20.95
CA LYS A 204 -2.39 -1.82 -20.83
C LYS A 204 -3.20 -1.75 -19.54
N ASP A 205 -2.68 -0.99 -18.57
CA ASP A 205 -3.43 -0.58 -17.39
C ASP A 205 -4.69 0.22 -17.80
N PRO A 206 -5.79 0.15 -17.02
CA PRO A 206 -6.98 0.95 -17.28
C PRO A 206 -6.67 2.46 -17.17
N PRO A 207 -7.44 3.32 -17.86
CA PRO A 207 -7.14 4.75 -17.93
C PRO A 207 -7.19 5.41 -16.55
N HIS A 208 -6.10 6.10 -16.21
CA HIS A 208 -6.03 7.05 -15.11
C HIS A 208 -7.01 8.21 -15.37
N CYS A 209 -8.04 8.36 -14.54
CA CYS A 209 -9.02 9.44 -14.65
C CYS A 209 -8.60 10.58 -13.71
N PRO A 210 -8.24 11.77 -14.22
CA PRO A 210 -8.04 12.92 -13.35
C PRO A 210 -9.37 13.28 -12.68
N LEU A 211 -9.34 13.52 -11.37
CA LEU A 211 -10.50 13.92 -10.58
C LEU A 211 -11.24 15.06 -11.30
N ALA A 212 -12.49 14.80 -11.68
CA ALA A 212 -13.35 15.84 -12.24
C ALA A 212 -13.53 16.91 -11.15
N ARG A 213 -13.02 18.11 -11.43
CA ARG A 213 -13.35 19.30 -10.65
C ARG A 213 -14.83 19.58 -10.88
N GLU A 214 -15.59 19.66 -9.78
CA GLU A 214 -16.94 20.24 -9.77
C GLU A 214 -16.89 21.73 -10.08
#